data_AF-A0A161WX45-F1
#
_entry.id   AF-A0A161WX45-F1
#
_cell.length_a   1.000
_cell.length_b   1.000
_cell.length_c   1.000
_cell.angle_alpha   90.00
_cell.angle_beta   90.00
_cell.angle_gamma   90.00
#
_symmetry.space_group_name_H-M   'P 1'
#
loop_
_entity.id
_entity.type
_entity.pdbx_description
1 polymer ?
#
loop_
_entity_poly.entity_id
_entity_poly.type
_entity_poly.pdbx_seq_one_letter_code
_entity_poly.pdbx_strand_id
1 'polypeptide(L)'
;MVVTPGQSHDGRALELVLADISVPRLGAGRPRTTPDAVLGDKAYSSRGNRAMLRRRGIRAVVPEPSDQQANRKRRGARGGRPPKLDRETYKRRNVVERSFNLLKQWRGLATRYDKHAAVYRAGAVLAAIISWLRSR
;
A
#
# COMPACT_ATOMS: atom_id res chain seq x y z
N MET A 1 -9.98 -2.69 6.93
CA MET A 1 -9.07 -3.71 6.36
C MET A 1 -9.71 -4.32 5.14
N VAL A 2 -9.17 -4.02 3.96
CA VAL A 2 -9.66 -4.53 2.67
C VAL A 2 -9.11 -5.94 2.43
N VAL A 3 -9.99 -6.87 2.05
CA VAL A 3 -9.61 -8.24 1.65
C VAL A 3 -10.06 -8.43 0.20
N THR A 4 -9.14 -8.86 -0.66
CA THR A 4 -9.39 -9.12 -2.08
C THR A 4 -9.35 -10.62 -2.39
N PRO A 5 -10.08 -11.06 -3.43
CA PRO A 5 -9.94 -12.41 -3.97
C PRO A 5 -8.49 -12.69 -4.43
N GLY A 6 -8.06 -13.95 -4.36
CA GLY A 6 -6.68 -14.34 -4.69
C GLY A 6 -6.23 -14.03 -6.13
N GLN A 7 -7.17 -13.87 -7.07
CA GLN A 7 -6.90 -13.54 -8.48
C GLN A 7 -6.97 -12.04 -8.79
N SER A 8 -7.18 -11.19 -7.77
CA SER A 8 -7.29 -9.74 -7.99
C SER A 8 -5.92 -9.09 -8.02
N HIS A 9 -5.63 -8.33 -9.08
CA HIS A 9 -4.40 -7.54 -9.15
C HIS A 9 -4.39 -6.47 -8.04
N ASP A 10 -3.37 -6.50 -7.18
CA ASP A 10 -3.20 -5.61 -6.02
C ASP A 10 -3.31 -4.11 -6.36
N GLY A 11 -2.93 -3.70 -7.58
CA GLY A 11 -3.12 -2.34 -8.05
C GLY A 11 -4.58 -1.86 -8.04
N ARG A 12 -5.56 -2.76 -8.17
CA ARG A 12 -7.00 -2.44 -8.02
C ARG A 12 -7.41 -2.29 -6.55
N ALA A 13 -6.73 -2.98 -5.65
CA ALA A 13 -6.97 -2.86 -4.22
C ALA A 13 -6.56 -1.49 -3.68
N LEU A 14 -5.58 -0.82 -4.30
CA LEU A 14 -5.05 0.47 -3.84
C LEU A 14 -6.16 1.54 -3.68
N GLU A 15 -7.08 1.62 -4.63
CA GLU A 15 -8.18 2.59 -4.56
C GLU A 15 -9.14 2.31 -3.39
N LEU A 16 -9.48 1.02 -3.19
CA LEU A 16 -10.30 0.56 -2.09
C LEU A 16 -9.62 0.83 -0.74
N VAL A 17 -8.31 0.58 -0.65
CA VAL A 17 -7.50 0.85 0.54
C VAL A 17 -7.51 2.34 0.86
N LEU A 18 -7.32 3.21 -0.13
CA LEU A 18 -7.37 4.66 0.09
C LEU A 18 -8.76 5.15 0.51
N ALA A 19 -9.83 4.50 0.05
CA ALA A 19 -11.19 4.82 0.46
C ALA A 19 -11.48 4.38 1.92
N ASP A 20 -10.87 3.29 2.38
CA ASP A 20 -11.02 2.74 3.74
C ASP A 20 -10.15 3.48 4.78
N ILE A 21 -9.11 4.20 4.34
CA ILE A 21 -8.24 4.96 5.24
C ILE A 21 -8.94 6.24 5.72
N SER A 22 -8.85 6.45 7.03
CA SER A 22 -9.25 7.69 7.70
C SER A 22 -8.02 8.38 8.26
N VAL A 23 -7.71 9.58 7.75
CA VAL A 23 -6.65 10.45 8.25
C VAL A 23 -7.27 11.51 9.16
N PRO A 24 -7.02 11.46 10.48
CA PRO A 24 -7.53 12.45 11.43
C PRO A 24 -7.09 13.86 11.06
N ARG A 25 -7.95 14.84 11.29
CA ARG A 25 -7.58 16.27 11.22
C ARG A 25 -7.24 16.76 12.61
N LEU A 26 -6.29 17.68 12.71
CA LEU A 26 -5.96 18.40 13.95
C LEU A 26 -7.02 19.49 14.30
N GLY A 27 -8.17 19.50 13.63
CA GLY A 27 -9.24 20.49 13.82
C GLY A 27 -10.61 19.96 13.36
N ALA A 28 -11.62 20.82 13.36
CA ALA A 28 -13.00 20.45 13.04
C ALA A 28 -13.17 19.91 11.60
N GLY A 29 -14.12 18.99 11.43
CA GLY A 29 -14.55 18.45 10.13
C GLY A 29 -14.25 16.97 9.92
N ARG A 30 -14.78 16.41 8.81
CA ARG A 30 -14.67 14.98 8.48
C ARG A 30 -13.21 14.57 8.22
N PRO A 31 -12.75 13.40 8.73
CA PRO A 31 -11.44 12.85 8.40
C PRO A 31 -11.18 12.82 6.89
N ARG A 32 -9.91 13.00 6.50
CA ARG A 32 -9.52 12.96 5.10
C ARG A 32 -9.31 11.51 4.66
N THR A 33 -9.61 11.21 3.41
CA THR A 33 -9.23 9.96 2.72
C THR A 33 -7.96 10.12 1.87
N THR A 34 -7.32 11.28 1.98
CA THR A 34 -6.14 11.68 1.19
C THR A 34 -4.95 11.88 2.12
N PRO A 35 -4.10 10.85 2.33
CA PRO A 35 -2.84 11.03 3.05
C PRO A 35 -1.87 11.91 2.26
N ASP A 36 -0.87 12.48 2.94
CA ASP A 36 0.13 13.34 2.27
C ASP A 36 1.02 12.55 1.32
N ALA A 37 1.33 11.30 1.68
CA ALA A 37 2.14 10.40 0.86
C ALA A 37 1.67 8.94 0.97
N VAL A 38 1.83 8.20 -0.11
CA VAL A 38 1.69 6.74 -0.16
C VAL A 38 3.04 6.13 -0.48
N LEU A 39 3.51 5.28 0.43
CA LEU A 39 4.70 4.47 0.26
C LEU A 39 4.24 3.09 -0.20
N GLY A 40 4.82 2.58 -1.28
CA GLY A 40 4.41 1.30 -1.83
C GLY A 40 5.53 0.61 -2.58
N ASP A 41 5.37 -0.70 -2.76
CA ASP A 41 6.31 -1.51 -3.52
C ASP A 41 6.35 -1.09 -5.01
N LYS A 42 7.46 -1.39 -5.66
CA LYS A 42 7.70 -1.25 -7.10
C LYS A 42 6.55 -1.81 -7.96
N ALA A 43 5.86 -2.86 -7.51
CA ALA A 43 4.68 -3.42 -8.18
C ALA A 43 3.52 -2.41 -8.35
N TYR A 44 3.42 -1.40 -7.49
CA TYR A 44 2.41 -0.35 -7.55
C TYR A 44 2.81 0.84 -8.45
N SER A 45 3.91 0.75 -9.18
CA SER A 45 4.48 1.82 -10.01
C SER A 45 3.67 2.17 -11.26
N SER A 46 2.57 1.46 -11.54
CA SER A 46 1.78 1.60 -12.75
C SER A 46 1.36 3.04 -13.02
N ARG A 47 1.25 3.40 -14.32
CA ARG A 47 0.81 4.74 -14.74
C ARG A 47 -0.57 5.08 -14.20
N GLY A 48 -1.48 4.09 -14.15
CA GLY A 48 -2.83 4.24 -13.60
C GLY A 48 -2.81 4.63 -12.12
N ASN A 49 -2.05 3.90 -11.29
CA ASN A 49 -1.93 4.18 -9.87
C ASN A 49 -1.32 5.57 -9.61
N ARG A 50 -0.25 5.93 -10.34
CA ARG A 50 0.38 7.25 -10.22
C ARG A 50 -0.55 8.38 -10.67
N ALA A 51 -1.32 8.17 -11.73
CA ALA A 51 -2.32 9.14 -12.18
C ALA A 51 -3.43 9.33 -11.14
N MET A 52 -3.95 8.24 -10.57
CA MET A 52 -4.95 8.28 -9.50
C MET A 52 -4.44 9.03 -8.26
N LEU A 53 -3.23 8.71 -7.77
CA LEU A 53 -2.64 9.39 -6.61
C LEU A 53 -2.47 10.89 -6.88
N ARG A 54 -1.96 11.26 -8.07
CA ARG A 54 -1.80 12.66 -8.47
C ARG A 54 -3.13 13.41 -8.57
N ARG A 55 -4.19 12.79 -9.11
CA ARG A 55 -5.54 13.39 -9.14
C ARG A 55 -6.08 13.68 -7.74
N ARG A 56 -5.72 12.85 -6.76
CA ARG A 56 -6.11 13.02 -5.35
C ARG A 56 -5.14 13.91 -4.54
N GLY A 57 -4.11 14.48 -5.18
CA GLY A 57 -3.09 15.30 -4.50
C GLY A 57 -2.16 14.52 -3.56
N ILE A 58 -2.06 13.20 -3.72
CA ILE A 58 -1.28 12.32 -2.83
C ILE A 58 0.12 12.10 -3.43
N ARG A 59 1.19 12.30 -2.65
CA ARG A 59 2.56 12.05 -3.09
C ARG A 59 2.83 10.56 -3.23
N ALA A 60 3.22 10.11 -4.43
CA ALA A 60 3.59 8.71 -4.68
C ALA A 60 5.07 8.45 -4.38
N VAL A 61 5.38 7.77 -3.28
CA VAL A 61 6.74 7.33 -2.90
C VAL A 61 6.88 5.85 -3.27
N VAL A 62 6.89 5.59 -4.57
CA VAL A 62 6.94 4.25 -5.17
C VAL A 62 8.10 4.19 -6.15
N PRO A 63 9.05 3.26 -6.02
CA PRO A 63 10.16 3.12 -6.95
C PRO A 63 9.70 2.70 -8.35
N GLU A 64 10.48 3.01 -9.37
CA GLU A 64 10.22 2.60 -10.75
C GLU A 64 10.92 1.26 -11.05
N PRO A 65 10.22 0.26 -11.64
CA PRO A 65 10.78 -0.96 -12.23
C PRO A 65 12.00 -0.70 -13.12
N SER A 66 13.00 -1.59 -13.10
CA SER A 66 14.26 -1.39 -13.84
C SER A 66 14.03 -1.51 -15.34
N ASP A 67 13.16 -2.44 -15.73
CA ASP A 67 12.54 -2.58 -17.04
C ASP A 67 11.77 -1.32 -17.46
N GLN A 68 10.95 -0.73 -16.57
CA GLN A 68 10.25 0.53 -16.86
C GLN A 68 11.24 1.69 -17.05
N GLN A 69 12.29 1.78 -16.22
CA GLN A 69 13.36 2.75 -16.39
C GLN A 69 14.09 2.57 -17.73
N ALA A 70 14.41 1.33 -18.11
CA ALA A 70 15.09 1.01 -19.36
C ALA A 70 14.23 1.34 -20.58
N ASN A 71 12.94 0.98 -20.56
CA ASN A 71 11.98 1.30 -21.61
C ASN A 71 11.78 2.82 -21.73
N ARG A 72 11.70 3.54 -20.61
CA ARG A 72 11.63 5.00 -20.58
C ARG A 72 12.86 5.62 -21.25
N LYS A 73 14.07 5.16 -20.89
CA LYS A 73 15.32 5.62 -21.50
C LYS A 73 15.38 5.31 -23.00
N ARG A 74 14.95 4.11 -23.42
CA ARG A 74 14.89 3.69 -24.83
C ARG A 74 13.99 4.61 -25.67
N ARG A 75 12.92 5.15 -25.08
CA ARG A 75 11.99 6.09 -25.74
C ARG A 75 12.54 7.52 -25.85
N GLY A 76 13.72 7.82 -25.28
CA GLY A 76 14.33 9.15 -25.34
C GLY A 76 13.39 10.25 -24.83
N ALA A 77 13.25 11.32 -25.61
CA ALA A 77 12.36 12.44 -25.30
C ALA A 77 10.88 12.02 -25.11
N ARG A 78 10.42 10.98 -25.80
CA ARG A 78 9.04 10.46 -25.68
C ARG A 78 8.83 9.62 -24.41
N GLY A 79 9.89 9.31 -23.66
CA GLY A 79 9.84 8.57 -22.41
C GLY A 79 9.30 9.38 -21.23
N GLY A 80 9.40 10.71 -21.29
CA GLY A 80 8.98 11.60 -20.21
C GLY A 80 9.91 11.59 -18.99
N ARG A 81 9.56 12.42 -18.01
CA ARG A 81 10.36 12.68 -16.80
C ARG A 81 10.33 11.46 -15.85
N PRO A 82 11.49 11.04 -15.30
CA PRO A 82 11.51 10.00 -14.28
C PRO A 82 10.73 10.41 -13.02
N PRO A 83 10.01 9.49 -12.37
CA PRO A 83 9.38 9.74 -11.08
C PRO A 83 10.43 10.10 -10.02
N LYS A 84 10.18 11.13 -9.21
CA LYS A 84 11.02 11.43 -8.04
C LYS A 84 10.75 10.38 -6.95
N LEU A 85 11.79 9.68 -6.50
CA LEU A 85 11.72 8.78 -5.35
C LEU A 85 12.46 9.41 -4.18
N ASP A 86 11.73 9.65 -3.09
CA ASP A 86 12.28 10.07 -1.81
C ASP A 86 12.80 8.85 -1.05
N ARG A 87 14.12 8.64 -1.07
CA ARG A 87 14.73 7.43 -0.50
C ARG A 87 14.57 7.37 1.02
N GLU A 88 14.68 8.50 1.71
CA GLU A 88 14.54 8.54 3.18
C GLU A 88 13.11 8.24 3.59
N THR A 89 12.13 8.84 2.91
CA THR A 89 10.72 8.50 3.15
C THR A 89 10.47 7.04 2.81
N TYR A 90 11.01 6.52 1.71
CA TYR A 90 10.81 5.14 1.29
C TYR A 90 11.33 4.10 2.30
N LYS A 91 12.40 4.39 3.05
CA LYS A 91 12.89 3.51 4.14
C LYS A 91 11.84 3.24 5.21
N ARG A 92 10.91 4.16 5.44
CA ARG A 92 9.84 4.02 6.44
C ARG A 92 8.87 2.88 6.14
N ARG A 93 8.88 2.33 4.91
CA ARG A 93 8.08 1.14 4.55
C ARG A 93 8.43 -0.09 5.40
N ASN A 94 9.64 -0.15 5.97
CA ASN A 94 10.08 -1.25 6.83
C ASN A 94 9.15 -1.45 8.04
N VAL A 95 8.47 -0.40 8.52
CA VAL A 95 7.47 -0.52 9.59
C VAL A 95 6.33 -1.44 9.14
N VAL A 96 5.81 -1.22 7.94
CA VAL A 96 4.73 -2.02 7.36
C VAL A 96 5.21 -3.45 7.06
N GLU A 97 6.42 -3.61 6.52
CA GLU A 97 7.01 -4.93 6.25
C GLU A 97 7.16 -5.76 7.53
N ARG A 98 7.63 -5.16 8.62
CA ARG A 98 7.73 -5.81 9.94
C ARG A 98 6.36 -6.21 10.48
N SER A 99 5.35 -5.34 10.35
CA SER A 99 3.98 -5.68 10.75
C SER A 99 3.41 -6.86 9.95
N PHE A 100 3.63 -6.91 8.63
CA PHE A 100 3.22 -8.07 7.83
C PHE A 100 3.98 -9.34 8.19
N ASN A 101 5.28 -9.25 8.49
CA ASN A 101 6.07 -10.40 8.94
C ASN A 101 5.57 -10.94 10.28
N LEU A 102 5.14 -10.07 11.19
CA LEU A 102 4.53 -10.47 12.46
C LEU A 102 3.18 -11.18 12.22
N LEU A 103 2.32 -10.63 11.36
CA LEU A 103 1.05 -11.28 10.98
C LEU A 103 1.28 -12.66 10.35
N LYS A 104 2.34 -12.82 9.56
CA LYS A 104 2.70 -14.10 8.93
C LYS A 104 3.24 -15.15 9.89
N GLN A 105 3.53 -14.82 11.16
CA GLN A 105 3.82 -15.86 12.17
C GLN A 105 2.60 -16.74 12.44
N TRP A 106 1.40 -16.23 12.17
CA TRP A 106 0.15 -16.99 12.28
C TRP A 106 -0.04 -17.80 10.99
N ARG A 107 0.26 -19.11 11.06
CA ARG A 107 0.20 -20.03 9.90
C ARG A 107 -1.12 -19.95 9.13
N GLY A 108 -2.26 -19.83 9.84
CA GLY A 108 -3.58 -19.68 9.21
C GLY A 108 -3.70 -18.44 8.32
N LEU A 109 -3.12 -17.31 8.75
CA LEU A 109 -3.12 -16.06 7.99
C LEU A 109 -2.09 -16.06 6.86
N ALA A 110 -0.92 -16.66 7.11
CA ALA A 110 0.17 -16.74 6.14
C ALA A 110 -0.24 -17.58 4.91
N THR A 111 -0.85 -18.74 5.15
CA THR A 111 -1.28 -19.65 4.08
C THR A 111 -2.66 -19.29 3.52
N ARG A 112 -3.44 -18.44 4.20
CA ARG A 112 -4.83 -18.11 3.89
C ARG A 112 -5.72 -19.37 3.82
N TYR A 113 -5.77 -20.16 4.89
CA TYR A 113 -6.63 -21.35 4.94
C TYR A 113 -8.14 -21.01 4.95
N ASP A 114 -8.50 -19.82 5.43
CA ASP A 114 -9.88 -19.40 5.53
C ASP A 114 -10.52 -19.17 4.15
N LYS A 115 -11.56 -19.96 3.83
CA LYS A 115 -12.31 -19.82 2.58
C LYS A 115 -13.19 -18.55 2.54
N HIS A 116 -13.63 -18.07 3.70
CA HIS A 116 -14.48 -16.89 3.81
C HIS A 116 -13.67 -15.64 4.19
N ALA A 117 -13.86 -14.55 3.43
CA ALA A 117 -13.19 -13.28 3.68
C ALA A 117 -13.48 -12.71 5.08
N ALA A 118 -14.68 -12.95 5.63
CA ALA A 118 -15.05 -12.53 6.98
C ALA A 118 -14.20 -13.22 8.06
N VAL A 119 -13.98 -14.54 7.93
CA VAL A 119 -13.19 -15.33 8.88
C VAL A 119 -11.72 -14.93 8.79
N TYR A 120 -11.18 -14.82 7.57
CA TYR A 120 -9.82 -14.34 7.36
C TYR A 120 -9.59 -12.95 7.97
N ARG A 121 -10.54 -12.03 7.74
CA ARG A 121 -10.49 -10.68 8.31
C ARG A 121 -10.55 -10.71 9.83
N ALA A 122 -11.41 -11.53 10.43
CA ALA A 122 -11.50 -11.68 11.88
C ALA A 122 -10.16 -12.18 12.47
N GLY A 123 -9.53 -13.19 11.85
CA GLY A 123 -8.21 -13.68 12.25
C GLY A 123 -7.13 -12.60 12.17
N ALA A 124 -7.11 -11.80 11.10
CA ALA A 124 -6.15 -10.72 10.95
C ALA A 124 -6.34 -9.60 11.99
N VAL A 125 -7.58 -9.25 12.31
CA VAL A 125 -7.91 -8.28 13.37
C VAL A 125 -7.48 -8.81 14.74
N LEU A 126 -7.77 -10.08 15.04
CA LEU A 126 -7.36 -10.72 16.29
C LEU A 126 -5.83 -10.72 16.45
N ALA A 127 -5.10 -11.08 15.40
CA ALA A 127 -3.63 -11.05 15.41
C ALA A 127 -3.09 -9.63 15.63
N ALA A 128 -3.72 -8.60 15.05
CA ALA A 128 -3.36 -7.22 15.28
C ALA A 128 -3.61 -6.78 16.74
N ILE A 129 -4.77 -7.15 17.33
CA ILE A 129 -5.09 -6.85 18.73
C ILE A 129 -4.07 -7.49 19.67
N ILE A 130 -3.76 -8.77 19.48
CA ILE A 130 -2.78 -9.48 20.32
C ILE A 130 -1.40 -8.84 20.18
N SER A 131 -0.99 -8.49 18.97
CA SER A 131 0.28 -7.81 18.72
C SER A 131 0.36 -6.46 19.44
N TRP A 132 -0.74 -5.68 19.41
CA TRP A 132 -0.85 -4.41 20.12
C TRP A 132 -0.71 -4.59 21.63
N LEU A 133 -1.45 -5.53 22.22
CA LEU A 133 -1.44 -5.80 23.66
C LEU A 133 -0.07 -6.26 24.17
N ARG A 134 0.73 -6.93 23.33
CA ARG A 134 2.10 -7.37 23.66
C ARG A 134 3.19 -6.31 23.43
N SER A 135 2.85 -5.23 22.73
CA SER A 135 3.79 -4.15 22.40
C SER A 135 3.79 -2.99 23.41
N ARG A 136 2.85 -3.02 24.36
CA ARG A 136 2.90 -2.26 25.60
C ARG A 136 3.70 -3.03 26.64
#